data_AF-A0A838WDN5-F1
#
_entry.id   AF-A0A838WDN5-F1
#
_cell.length_a   1.000
_cell.length_b   1.000
_cell.length_c   1.000
_cell.angle_alpha   90.00
_cell.angle_beta   90.00
_cell.angle_gamma   90.00
#
_symmetry.space_group_name_H-M   'P 1'
#
loop_
_entity.id
_entity.type
_entity.pdbx_description
1 polymer ?
#
loop_
_entity_poly.entity_id
_entity_poly.type
_entity_poly.pdbx_seq_one_letter_code
_entity_poly.pdbx_strand_id
1 'polypeptide(L)' 'MTHSSLHDVEAIRAEAAADERAAILNIIERAMRQLAHGHGSTGAQVLQHLSDEIHRRGENPA' A
#
# COMPACT_ATOMS: atom_id res chain seq x y z
N MET A 1 10.71 -9.66 -36.57
CA MET A 1 10.75 -8.70 -35.46
C MET A 1 9.55 -8.98 -34.56
N THR A 2 9.70 -9.85 -33.58
CA THR A 2 8.67 -10.06 -32.55
C THR A 2 9.38 -10.63 -31.34
N HIS A 3 9.76 -9.72 -30.45
CA HIS A 3 10.50 -9.99 -29.22
C HIS A 3 9.63 -9.53 -28.04
N SER A 4 8.33 -9.85 -28.05
CA SER A 4 7.38 -9.47 -27.02
C SER A 4 6.48 -10.63 -26.70
N SER A 5 6.42 -11.01 -25.42
CA SER A 5 5.19 -11.49 -24.77
C SER A 5 5.40 -11.87 -23.30
N LEU A 6 6.61 -12.28 -22.88
CA LEU A 6 6.87 -12.72 -21.49
C LEU A 6 7.63 -11.69 -20.66
N HIS A 7 8.67 -11.07 -21.23
CA HIS A 7 9.47 -10.05 -20.54
C HIS A 7 8.67 -8.79 -20.17
N ASP A 8 7.70 -8.41 -21.01
CA ASP A 8 6.83 -7.24 -20.77
C ASP A 8 5.87 -7.48 -19.58
N VAL A 9 5.38 -8.72 -19.42
CA VAL A 9 4.47 -9.09 -18.32
C VAL A 9 5.21 -9.08 -16.98
N GLU A 10 6.46 -9.53 -16.96
CA GLU A 10 7.30 -9.49 -15.74
C GLU A 10 7.64 -8.04 -15.34
N ALA A 11 7.93 -7.17 -16.31
CA ALA A 11 8.16 -5.75 -16.05
C ALA A 11 6.90 -5.04 -15.48
N ILE A 12 5.73 -5.30 -16.06
CA ILE A 12 4.45 -4.75 -15.57
C ILE A 12 4.13 -5.25 -14.15
N ARG A 13 4.42 -6.53 -13.84
CA ARG A 13 4.24 -7.08 -12.48
C ARG A 13 5.20 -6.44 -11.48
N ALA A 14 6.45 -6.20 -11.87
CA ALA A 14 7.44 -5.56 -11.03
C ALA A 14 7.09 -4.08 -10.74
N GLU A 15 6.61 -3.34 -11.73
CA GLU A 15 6.09 -1.98 -11.57
C GLU A 15 4.88 -1.93 -10.64
N ALA A 16 3.89 -2.80 -10.86
CA ALA A 16 2.69 -2.87 -10.01
C ALA A 16 3.04 -3.18 -8.54
N ALA A 17 3.98 -4.10 -8.30
CA ALA A 17 4.45 -4.42 -6.95
C ALA A 17 5.22 -3.27 -6.28
N ALA A 18 5.97 -2.47 -7.06
CA ALA A 18 6.68 -1.30 -6.57
C ALA A 18 5.71 -0.19 -6.15
N ASP A 19 4.67 0.04 -6.95
CA ASP A 19 3.61 1.01 -6.67
C ASP A 19 2.78 0.64 -5.43
N GLU A 20 2.46 -0.64 -5.28
CA GLU A 20 1.75 -1.15 -4.09
C GLU A 20 2.58 -0.94 -2.81
N ARG A 21 3.88 -1.24 -2.86
CA ARG A 21 4.79 -1.00 -1.73
C ARG A 21 4.87 0.47 -1.35
N ALA A 22 4.95 1.37 -2.33
CA ALA A 22 4.96 2.82 -2.08
C ALA A 22 3.65 3.30 -1.44
N ALA A 23 2.51 2.75 -1.88
CA ALA A 23 1.20 3.08 -1.32
C ALA A 23 1.06 2.63 0.14
N ILE A 24 1.49 1.41 0.46
CA ILE A 24 1.46 0.88 1.84
C ILE A 24 2.33 1.74 2.77
N LEU A 25 3.55 2.12 2.34
CA LEU A 25 4.45 2.98 3.12
C LEU A 25 3.81 4.34 3.42
N ASN A 26 3.13 4.95 2.45
CA ASN A 26 2.43 6.22 2.64
C ASN A 26 1.29 6.14 3.68
N ILE A 27 0.55 5.03 3.71
CA ILE A 27 -0.53 4.81 4.69
C ILE A 27 0.05 4.67 6.09
N ILE A 28 1.13 3.87 6.24
CA ILE A 28 1.84 3.71 7.52
C ILE A 28 2.36 5.05 8.02
N GLU A 29 3.00 5.85 7.16
CA GLU A 29 3.52 7.17 7.53
C GLU A 29 2.40 8.12 8.00
N ARG A 30 1.23 8.08 7.35
CA ARG A 30 0.06 8.86 7.74
C ARG A 30 -0.49 8.44 9.10
N ALA A 31 -0.61 7.14 9.35
CA ALA A 31 -1.05 6.60 10.64
C ALA A 31 -0.07 6.97 11.76
N MET A 32 1.24 6.86 11.53
CA MET A 32 2.27 7.27 12.49
C MET A 32 2.21 8.77 12.79
N ARG A 33 1.97 9.61 11.78
CA ARG A 33 1.73 11.05 11.99
C ARG A 33 0.48 11.30 12.84
N GLN A 34 -0.63 10.62 12.56
CA GLN A 34 -1.87 10.77 13.34
C GLN A 34 -1.67 10.39 14.81
N LEU A 35 -0.94 9.30 15.07
CA LEU A 35 -0.56 8.86 16.41
C LEU A 35 0.33 9.89 17.13
N ALA A 36 1.38 10.38 16.47
CA ALA A 36 2.32 11.33 17.05
C ALA A 36 1.68 12.69 17.40
N HIS A 37 0.67 13.11 16.64
CA HIS A 37 0.01 14.41 16.83
C HIS A 37 -1.26 14.32 17.70
N GLY A 38 -1.60 13.14 18.22
CA GLY A 38 -2.74 12.98 19.14
C GLY A 38 -4.08 13.45 18.57
N HIS A 39 -4.29 13.28 17.25
CA HIS A 39 -5.52 13.71 16.56
C HIS A 39 -6.74 12.92 17.06
N GLY A 40 -7.34 13.30 18.21
CA GLY A 40 -8.71 12.98 18.67
C GLY A 40 -9.18 11.51 18.68
N SER A 41 -8.35 10.59 18.24
CA SER A 41 -8.61 9.18 18.00
C SER A 41 -7.72 8.41 18.95
N THR A 42 -8.28 7.41 19.62
CA THR A 42 -7.46 6.52 20.44
C THR A 42 -6.47 5.83 19.51
N GLY A 43 -5.20 5.67 19.92
CA GLY A 43 -4.20 5.08 19.02
C GLY A 43 -4.60 3.69 18.48
N ALA A 44 -5.44 2.97 19.22
CA ALA A 44 -6.08 1.73 18.77
C ALA A 44 -6.95 1.90 17.51
N GLN A 45 -7.71 3.01 17.37
CA GLN A 45 -8.52 3.29 16.17
C GLN A 45 -7.66 3.56 14.95
N VAL A 46 -6.55 4.27 15.12
CA VAL A 46 -5.60 4.55 14.02
C VAL A 46 -4.95 3.25 13.54
N LEU A 47 -4.56 2.37 14.46
CA LEU A 47 -3.99 1.06 14.14
C LEU A 47 -5.03 0.13 13.48
N GLN A 48 -6.28 0.15 13.94
CA GLN A 48 -7.36 -0.61 13.31
C GLN A 48 -7.60 -0.14 11.87
N HIS A 49 -7.75 1.17 11.66
CA HIS A 49 -7.92 1.75 10.33
C HIS A 49 -6.74 1.44 9.40
N LEU A 50 -5.50 1.48 9.91
CA LEU A 50 -4.30 1.07 9.16
C LEU A 50 -4.36 -0.40 8.75
N SER A 51 -4.75 -1.28 9.67
CA SER A 51 -4.91 -2.72 9.40
C SER A 51 -5.96 -2.99 8.33
N ASP A 52 -7.12 -2.34 8.43
CA ASP A 52 -8.22 -2.50 7.47
C ASP A 52 -7.81 -2.01 6.07
N GLU A 53 -7.09 -0.89 5.99
CA GLU A 53 -6.65 -0.31 4.73
C GLU A 53 -5.54 -1.15 4.04
N ILE A 54 -4.63 -1.74 4.82
CA ILE A 54 -3.63 -2.69 4.29
C ILE A 54 -4.32 -3.95 3.78
N HIS A 55 -5.26 -4.51 4.56
CA HIS A 55 -5.99 -5.72 4.18
C HIS A 55 -6.82 -5.50 2.91
N ARG A 56 -7.55 -4.39 2.83
CA ARG A 56 -8.35 -4.00 1.66
C ARG A 56 -7.50 -3.88 0.38
N ARG A 57 -6.28 -3.37 0.47
CA ARG A 57 -5.34 -3.31 -0.66
C ARG A 57 -4.76 -4.66 -1.02
N GLY A 58 -4.46 -5.50 -0.03
CA GLY A 58 -4.02 -6.88 -0.27
C GLY A 58 -5.09 -7.76 -0.93
N GLU A 59 -6.37 -7.51 -0.65
CA GLU A 59 -7.50 -8.20 -1.30
C GLU A 59 -7.87 -7.63 -2.67
N ASN A 60 -7.55 -6.35 -2.92
CA ASN A 60 -7.85 -5.68 -4.19
C ASN A 60 -6.59 -4.99 -4.76
N PRO A 61 -5.65 -5.78 -5.34
CA PRO A 61 -4.39 -5.28 -5.92
C PRO A 61 -4.56 -4.62 -7.30
N ALA A 62 -5.78 -4.18 -7.64
CA ALA A 62 -6.17 -3.69 -8.96
C ALA A 62 -6.05 -2.16 -9.11
#